data_AF-A0A8B9MVX9-F1
#
_entry.id   AF-A0A8B9MVX9-F1
#
_cell.length_a   1.000
_cell.length_b   1.000
_cell.length_c   1.000
_cell.angle_alpha   90.00
_cell.angle_beta   90.00
_cell.angle_gamma   90.00
#
_symmetry.space_group_name_H-M   'P 1'
#
loop_
_entity.id
_entity.type
_entity.pdbx_description
1 polymer ?
#
loop_
_entity_poly.entity_id
_entity_poly.type
_entity_poly.pdbx_seq_one_letter_code
_entity_poly.pdbx_strand_id
1 'polypeptide(L)'
;MPYPCRCGAGTPSPPPPTPRDAARPRPSLPASPGAQRARAAGRLRGRSASPQTSRPARATTAPAAGPARPGPPHLFDVGLGGGVKILLAHEVGERLPHGGSGQGASGPRRSHRPSAGRLRRAFRVGGRAFLRAAATPPLRPAPPPPRPAAATTGPEERPPPAGAASMFPRPPPRSCDTFVALPPAAAGGRVVFGKNSDRPADEVQEVVYFPAAAHPPGAALECTYIQIDQVEKTHAVVLSRPSWLWGAEMGANEHGVCIGNEAVWGREEVCDDEALLGMDLVRLGLERADTAEKALAVIVDLLEKYGQGGNCMESHMVFTYHNSFLIADRKEAWVLETSGKYWAAEKVEGGIRNISNQLSITTKIDREHPELKEYAKSKGWWDGEKEFDFAATYSYVNTARMTTSRGRYCEGYKLLNKHKGSITSEIMMQILRDKESGINMEGGFMTTGSMVSVLPQQPNLPCIHYFTGTPDPARSVFKPFIFVPNITQLLKTSSPTFGHDDPVKKQPRFQNKPDRRHELYKKHESAAVVMETIEGQGKEMLKEIQELEKQKISEMESILQNAYFDINHVVNLFSQCVEEELKIYS
;
A
#
# COMPACT_ATOMS: atom_id res chain seq x y z
N MET A 1 0.29 8.93 27.22
CA MET A 1 0.53 7.48 27.04
C MET A 1 -0.70 6.91 26.36
N PRO A 2 -0.56 6.12 25.28
CA PRO A 2 -1.72 5.46 24.68
C PRO A 2 -2.32 4.44 25.66
N TYR A 3 -3.64 4.24 25.61
CA TYR A 3 -4.32 3.29 26.49
C TYR A 3 -3.78 1.87 26.29
N PRO A 4 -3.53 1.09 27.36
CA PRO A 4 -3.22 -0.32 27.21
C PRO A 4 -4.43 -1.03 26.61
N CYS A 5 -4.16 -1.98 25.71
CA CYS A 5 -5.21 -2.85 25.16
C CYS A 5 -5.97 -3.54 26.29
N ARG A 6 -7.23 -3.13 26.53
CA ARG A 6 -8.16 -3.85 27.39
C ARG A 6 -8.63 -5.13 26.68
N CYS A 7 -7.75 -6.11 26.63
CA CYS A 7 -8.13 -7.49 26.38
C CYS A 7 -8.89 -7.99 27.62
N GLY A 8 -10.11 -8.51 27.43
CA GLY A 8 -10.87 -9.10 28.52
C GLY A 8 -10.13 -10.32 29.06
N ALA A 9 -9.72 -10.28 30.32
CA ALA A 9 -9.15 -11.45 30.97
C ALA A 9 -10.25 -12.49 31.17
N GLY A 10 -10.14 -13.62 30.46
CA GLY A 10 -10.90 -14.82 30.80
C GLY A 10 -10.57 -15.23 32.24
N THR A 11 -11.60 -15.60 33.01
CA THR A 11 -11.44 -16.08 34.38
C THR A 11 -10.52 -17.31 34.42
N PRO A 12 -9.42 -17.30 35.21
CA PRO A 12 -8.57 -18.48 35.34
C PRO A 12 -9.30 -19.62 36.05
N SER A 13 -9.23 -20.83 35.50
CA SER A 13 -9.61 -22.06 36.21
C SER A 13 -8.68 -22.27 37.43
N PRO A 14 -9.18 -22.78 38.57
CA PRO A 14 -8.37 -22.97 39.77
C PRO A 14 -7.34 -24.10 39.61
N PRO A 15 -6.15 -24.00 40.23
CA PRO A 15 -5.12 -25.05 40.19
C PRO A 15 -5.47 -26.23 41.12
N PRO A 16 -4.93 -27.44 40.85
CA PRO A 16 -5.11 -28.61 41.72
C PRO A 16 -4.30 -28.47 43.03
N PRO A 17 -4.71 -29.16 44.12
CA PRO A 17 -4.08 -29.03 45.44
C PRO A 17 -2.78 -29.83 45.55
N THR A 18 -1.77 -29.26 46.20
CA THR A 18 -0.52 -29.94 46.61
C THR A 18 -0.46 -30.20 48.12
N PRO A 19 0.18 -31.28 48.60
CA PRO A 19 0.16 -31.65 50.02
C PRO A 19 1.06 -30.79 50.93
N ARG A 20 0.59 -30.64 52.18
CA ARG A 20 1.34 -30.32 53.42
C ARG A 20 2.21 -31.52 53.84
N ASP A 21 3.19 -31.47 54.76
CA ASP A 21 3.83 -30.45 55.63
C ASP A 21 5.18 -31.09 56.11
N ALA A 22 6.20 -30.31 56.53
CA ALA A 22 7.08 -30.64 57.70
C ALA A 22 8.31 -29.71 57.93
N ALA A 23 8.30 -29.04 59.09
CA ALA A 23 9.41 -28.77 60.02
C ALA A 23 10.71 -28.00 59.62
N ARG A 24 11.09 -27.02 60.48
CA ARG A 24 12.41 -26.37 60.61
C ARG A 24 13.28 -27.05 61.68
N PRO A 25 14.55 -26.65 61.91
CA PRO A 25 14.83 -25.55 62.86
C PRO A 25 15.96 -24.56 62.49
N ARG A 26 16.11 -23.49 63.29
CA ARG A 26 17.19 -22.46 63.38
C ARG A 26 17.48 -22.24 64.87
N PRO A 27 18.69 -21.84 65.34
CA PRO A 27 19.27 -20.48 65.24
C PRO A 27 20.81 -20.52 64.93
N SER A 28 21.66 -19.47 64.95
CA SER A 28 21.70 -18.17 65.68
C SER A 28 22.52 -17.05 64.98
N LEU A 29 22.52 -15.85 65.59
CA LEU A 29 23.16 -14.57 65.17
C LEU A 29 24.49 -14.34 65.93
N PRO A 30 25.44 -13.49 65.44
CA PRO A 30 25.42 -12.00 65.51
C PRO A 30 26.02 -11.31 64.24
N ALA A 31 26.24 -10.00 64.05
CA ALA A 31 25.98 -8.72 64.75
C ALA A 31 26.03 -7.50 63.75
N SER A 32 25.94 -6.25 64.24
CA SER A 32 26.37 -4.99 63.58
C SER A 32 26.79 -3.98 64.68
N PRO A 33 27.58 -2.91 64.40
CA PRO A 33 27.04 -1.58 64.03
C PRO A 33 27.97 -0.75 63.08
N GLY A 34 27.65 0.46 62.57
CA GLY A 34 26.45 1.31 62.58
C GLY A 34 26.75 2.79 62.17
N ALA A 35 25.71 3.62 61.98
CA ALA A 35 25.73 5.11 61.93
C ALA A 35 26.43 5.83 60.73
N GLN A 36 26.09 7.05 60.26
CA GLN A 36 25.03 8.02 60.65
C GLN A 36 24.60 9.00 59.51
N ARG A 37 23.62 9.87 59.81
CA ARG A 37 22.86 10.78 58.92
C ARG A 37 23.54 12.12 58.60
N ALA A 38 23.07 12.83 57.56
CA ALA A 38 22.68 14.25 57.67
C ALA A 38 21.68 14.71 56.57
N ARG A 39 20.79 15.67 56.92
CA ARG A 39 19.93 16.46 56.02
C ARG A 39 20.21 17.95 56.32
N ALA A 40 20.07 18.84 55.34
CA ALA A 40 19.67 20.24 55.56
C ALA A 40 19.07 20.86 54.28
N ALA A 41 18.27 21.92 54.44
CA ALA A 41 17.61 22.64 53.35
C ALA A 41 17.81 24.17 53.52
N GLY A 42 17.62 24.94 52.44
CA GLY A 42 17.66 26.41 52.48
C GLY A 42 16.84 27.04 51.35
N ARG A 43 15.95 27.97 51.69
CA ARG A 43 15.17 28.83 50.77
C ARG A 43 15.66 30.28 50.89
N LEU A 44 15.47 31.10 49.84
CA LEU A 44 14.86 32.46 49.82
C LEU A 44 15.08 33.08 48.40
N ARG A 45 14.02 33.47 47.66
CA ARG A 45 13.53 34.86 47.40
C ARG A 45 14.61 35.85 46.89
N GLY A 46 14.44 36.65 45.82
CA GLY A 46 13.31 36.84 44.88
C GLY A 46 13.50 38.14 44.04
N ARG A 47 12.45 38.57 43.30
CA ARG A 47 12.36 39.75 42.36
C ARG A 47 13.03 39.55 40.99
N SER A 48 12.46 39.78 39.79
CA SER A 48 11.38 40.62 39.23
C SER A 48 11.85 41.92 38.54
N ALA A 49 11.85 41.96 37.19
CA ALA A 49 11.39 43.08 36.35
C ALA A 49 11.65 42.82 34.85
N SER A 50 10.66 43.09 33.99
CA SER A 50 10.87 43.48 32.58
C SER A 50 10.89 45.02 32.50
N PRO A 51 11.40 45.63 31.42
CA PRO A 51 10.42 46.18 30.46
C PRO A 51 10.83 46.22 28.96
N GLN A 52 9.81 46.04 28.12
CA GLN A 52 9.46 46.74 26.87
C GLN A 52 10.50 47.43 25.94
N THR A 53 10.42 47.02 24.66
CA THR A 53 10.35 47.81 23.41
C THR A 53 11.42 48.83 23.01
N SER A 54 11.96 48.67 21.79
CA SER A 54 12.07 49.76 20.80
C SER A 54 12.08 49.23 19.36
N ARG A 55 11.56 50.04 18.42
CA ARG A 55 11.65 49.83 16.95
C ARG A 55 13.00 50.35 16.41
N PRO A 56 13.33 50.08 15.15
CA PRO A 56 13.38 51.23 14.23
C PRO A 56 12.60 51.04 12.92
N ALA A 57 12.39 52.13 12.18
CA ALA A 57 11.63 52.16 10.93
C ALA A 57 12.48 52.62 9.73
N ARG A 58 12.35 51.86 8.64
CA ARG A 58 12.26 52.25 7.21
C ARG A 58 12.85 53.61 6.73
N ALA A 59 13.81 53.52 5.81
CA ALA A 59 14.00 54.41 4.65
C ALA A 59 14.61 53.56 3.51
N THR A 60 13.96 53.24 2.39
CA THR A 60 13.70 54.05 1.16
C THR A 60 14.93 54.76 0.57
N THR A 61 15.54 54.13 -0.44
CA THR A 61 16.13 54.79 -1.62
C THR A 61 16.13 53.80 -2.79
N ALA A 62 15.96 54.31 -4.02
CA ALA A 62 15.98 53.56 -5.28
C ALA A 62 16.91 54.30 -6.28
N PRO A 63 17.11 53.83 -7.53
CA PRO A 63 18.42 53.34 -7.96
C PRO A 63 19.21 54.30 -8.87
N ALA A 64 20.49 54.02 -9.06
CA ALA A 64 21.35 54.68 -10.04
C ALA A 64 22.19 53.68 -10.86
N ALA A 65 22.49 54.07 -12.10
CA ALA A 65 23.08 53.28 -13.19
C ALA A 65 24.41 52.56 -12.87
N GLY A 66 24.67 51.44 -13.56
CA GLY A 66 25.95 50.72 -13.53
C GLY A 66 26.95 51.22 -14.59
N PRO A 67 28.01 50.44 -14.85
CA PRO A 67 28.45 50.29 -16.24
C PRO A 67 28.91 48.87 -16.65
N ALA A 68 28.74 48.60 -17.95
CA ALA A 68 29.55 47.78 -18.85
C ALA A 68 29.76 46.25 -18.63
N ARG A 69 29.76 45.55 -19.77
CA ARG A 69 29.98 44.10 -19.96
C ARG A 69 31.48 43.76 -20.10
N PRO A 70 31.87 42.49 -19.91
CA PRO A 70 32.83 41.81 -20.78
C PRO A 70 32.12 40.96 -21.85
N GLY A 71 32.69 40.90 -23.07
CA GLY A 71 32.19 40.07 -24.18
C GLY A 71 32.74 38.64 -24.19
N PRO A 72 32.29 37.79 -25.13
CA PRO A 72 32.72 36.40 -25.24
C PRO A 72 34.08 36.26 -25.95
N PRO A 73 34.85 35.18 -25.70
CA PRO A 73 36.04 34.85 -26.48
C PRO A 73 35.67 34.32 -27.88
N HIS A 74 36.59 34.55 -28.84
CA HIS A 74 36.40 34.27 -30.27
C HIS A 74 36.70 32.82 -30.69
N LEU A 75 36.25 32.52 -31.92
CA LEU A 75 36.47 31.29 -32.69
C LEU A 75 37.93 30.79 -32.67
N PHE A 76 38.07 29.47 -32.69
CA PHE A 76 38.98 28.80 -33.61
C PHE A 76 38.14 27.98 -34.61
N ASP A 77 38.49 28.07 -35.89
CA ASP A 77 37.83 27.38 -37.00
C ASP A 77 38.83 26.43 -37.66
N VAL A 78 38.53 25.13 -37.63
CA VAL A 78 39.08 24.12 -38.54
C VAL A 78 37.98 23.08 -38.77
N GLY A 79 37.19 23.27 -39.83
CA GLY A 79 36.10 22.35 -40.15
C GLY A 79 36.56 21.02 -40.79
N LEU A 80 35.67 20.02 -40.79
CA LEU A 80 35.50 19.03 -41.87
C LEU A 80 34.28 18.10 -41.61
N GLY A 81 33.35 18.05 -42.57
CA GLY A 81 32.59 16.84 -42.91
C GLY A 81 31.26 16.53 -42.20
N GLY A 82 30.22 16.25 -43.01
CA GLY A 82 29.23 15.20 -42.67
C GLY A 82 27.91 15.62 -42.03
N GLY A 83 27.07 16.38 -42.74
CA GLY A 83 25.67 16.54 -42.35
C GLY A 83 24.81 15.33 -42.77
N VAL A 84 24.21 14.63 -41.80
CA VAL A 84 23.13 13.64 -42.06
C VAL A 84 21.91 14.00 -41.20
N LYS A 85 20.80 14.35 -41.87
CA LYS A 85 19.48 14.37 -41.23
C LYS A 85 18.96 12.94 -41.18
N ILE A 86 18.51 12.47 -40.03
CA ILE A 86 17.66 11.28 -39.94
C ILE A 86 16.23 11.73 -39.65
N LEU A 87 15.34 11.49 -40.62
CA LEU A 87 13.90 11.64 -40.44
C LEU A 87 13.37 10.46 -39.62
N LEU A 88 12.37 10.72 -38.79
CA LEU A 88 11.46 9.69 -38.28
C LEU A 88 10.70 9.08 -39.46
N ALA A 89 10.90 7.80 -39.72
CA ALA A 89 10.16 7.04 -40.72
C ALA A 89 8.90 6.43 -40.09
N HIS A 90 7.76 6.70 -40.71
CA HIS A 90 6.47 6.10 -40.38
C HIS A 90 6.32 4.84 -41.24
N GLU A 91 6.32 3.64 -40.66
CA GLU A 91 6.17 2.41 -41.45
C GLU A 91 4.72 2.19 -41.89
N VAL A 92 4.50 2.31 -43.20
CA VAL A 92 3.36 1.73 -43.92
C VAL A 92 3.95 0.83 -45.01
N GLY A 93 3.91 -0.48 -44.80
CA GLY A 93 4.47 -1.47 -45.72
C GLY A 93 3.45 -2.02 -46.71
N GLU A 94 3.32 -1.40 -47.89
CA GLU A 94 2.66 -2.04 -49.04
C GLU A 94 3.64 -2.87 -49.88
N ARG A 95 3.10 -3.92 -50.51
CA ARG A 95 3.84 -4.90 -51.34
C ARG A 95 3.97 -4.44 -52.79
N LEU A 96 5.08 -4.78 -53.46
CA LEU A 96 5.21 -4.92 -54.92
C LEU A 96 6.31 -5.99 -55.24
N PRO A 97 6.47 -6.51 -56.49
CA PRO A 97 5.58 -7.53 -57.07
C PRO A 97 6.32 -8.65 -57.86
N HIS A 98 5.61 -9.66 -58.38
CA HIS A 98 5.62 -10.04 -59.82
C HIS A 98 4.80 -11.30 -60.17
N GLY A 99 4.17 -11.28 -61.37
CA GLY A 99 3.55 -12.42 -62.06
C GLY A 99 2.10 -12.73 -61.63
N GLY A 100 1.11 -12.82 -62.52
CA GLY A 100 1.06 -12.58 -63.96
C GLY A 100 -0.29 -13.05 -64.55
N SER A 101 -0.76 -12.44 -65.66
CA SER A 101 -2.07 -12.62 -66.32
C SER A 101 -3.32 -12.18 -65.50
N GLY A 102 -4.39 -11.64 -66.09
CA GLY A 102 -4.59 -11.17 -67.47
C GLY A 102 -6.09 -11.00 -67.80
N GLN A 103 -6.46 -9.89 -68.47
CA GLN A 103 -7.83 -9.55 -68.95
C GLN A 103 -8.86 -9.24 -67.82
N GLY A 104 -9.83 -8.32 -67.96
CA GLY A 104 -10.07 -7.33 -69.01
C GLY A 104 -11.37 -6.52 -68.78
N ALA A 105 -11.43 -5.31 -69.36
CA ALA A 105 -12.62 -4.49 -69.68
C ALA A 105 -13.49 -3.83 -68.56
N SER A 106 -13.50 -2.49 -68.65
CA SER A 106 -14.67 -1.58 -68.63
C SER A 106 -15.60 -1.42 -67.40
N GLY A 107 -15.56 -0.20 -66.86
CA GLY A 107 -16.67 0.75 -67.09
C GLY A 107 -17.57 1.13 -65.89
N PRO A 108 -18.14 2.36 -65.85
CA PRO A 108 -18.29 3.06 -64.55
C PRO A 108 -19.65 3.74 -64.28
N ARG A 109 -19.74 4.45 -63.12
CA ARG A 109 -20.76 5.48 -62.75
C ARG A 109 -22.18 4.93 -62.40
N ARG A 110 -23.09 5.62 -61.69
CA ARG A 110 -23.05 6.76 -60.72
C ARG A 110 -24.38 6.77 -59.93
N SER A 111 -24.36 7.39 -58.75
CA SER A 111 -25.46 8.05 -58.01
C SER A 111 -26.88 8.16 -58.62
N HIS A 112 -27.94 7.87 -57.83
CA HIS A 112 -28.78 8.90 -57.17
C HIS A 112 -29.86 8.35 -56.19
N ARG A 113 -30.38 9.27 -55.35
CA ARG A 113 -31.57 9.21 -54.45
C ARG A 113 -32.91 9.11 -55.27
N PRO A 114 -34.17 9.10 -54.73
CA PRO A 114 -34.62 9.54 -53.38
C PRO A 114 -35.88 8.88 -52.74
N SER A 115 -36.28 9.47 -51.60
CA SER A 115 -37.67 9.69 -51.14
C SER A 115 -38.43 8.60 -50.37
N ALA A 116 -39.44 9.03 -49.60
CA ALA A 116 -40.11 8.30 -48.53
C ALA A 116 -41.63 8.19 -48.73
N GLY A 117 -42.29 7.30 -47.99
CA GLY A 117 -43.75 7.19 -47.93
C GLY A 117 -44.25 6.42 -46.70
N ARG A 118 -45.30 6.92 -46.03
CA ARG A 118 -46.05 6.24 -44.95
C ARG A 118 -47.30 5.55 -45.53
N LEU A 119 -47.79 4.47 -44.90
CA LEU A 119 -49.17 4.37 -44.40
C LEU A 119 -49.40 3.14 -43.48
N ARG A 120 -50.59 3.03 -42.85
CA ARG A 120 -50.99 2.03 -41.82
C ARG A 120 -52.02 0.99 -42.33
N ARG A 121 -52.10 -0.20 -41.69
CA ARG A 121 -53.28 -1.09 -41.36
C ARG A 121 -52.77 -2.53 -41.01
N ALA A 122 -53.58 -3.56 -40.66
CA ALA A 122 -54.49 -3.81 -39.52
C ALA A 122 -55.02 -5.30 -39.57
N PHE A 123 -55.73 -5.82 -38.54
CA PHE A 123 -56.47 -7.14 -38.43
C PHE A 123 -55.65 -8.43 -38.13
N ARG A 124 -55.92 -9.21 -37.04
CA ARG A 124 -56.92 -10.30 -36.72
C ARG A 124 -56.63 -11.68 -37.38
N VAL A 125 -56.94 -12.90 -36.90
CA VAL A 125 -57.31 -13.62 -35.62
C VAL A 125 -58.19 -14.84 -35.99
N GLY A 126 -57.95 -16.03 -35.39
CA GLY A 126 -58.86 -17.21 -35.36
C GLY A 126 -58.13 -18.53 -34.97
N GLY A 127 -58.71 -19.60 -34.41
CA GLY A 127 -60.01 -19.78 -33.73
C GLY A 127 -60.54 -21.25 -33.61
N ARG A 128 -60.60 -21.83 -32.38
CA ARG A 128 -61.42 -23.01 -31.91
C ARG A 128 -61.16 -24.40 -32.58
N ALA A 129 -61.62 -25.59 -32.11
CA ALA A 129 -62.65 -25.95 -31.10
C ALA A 129 -62.29 -27.11 -30.10
N PHE A 130 -63.26 -27.99 -29.75
CA PHE A 130 -63.52 -28.39 -28.34
C PHE A 130 -64.55 -29.57 -28.19
N LEU A 131 -64.40 -30.58 -27.27
CA LEU A 131 -65.51 -31.51 -26.85
C LEU A 131 -65.29 -32.33 -25.53
N ARG A 132 -66.34 -33.06 -25.07
CA ARG A 132 -66.64 -33.62 -23.71
C ARG A 132 -67.07 -35.12 -23.73
N ALA A 133 -67.35 -35.86 -22.64
CA ALA A 133 -66.86 -35.98 -21.22
C ALA A 133 -67.80 -36.97 -20.42
N ALA A 134 -67.31 -37.72 -19.40
CA ALA A 134 -68.12 -38.62 -18.54
C ALA A 134 -67.45 -38.94 -17.16
N ALA A 135 -68.16 -39.55 -16.18
CA ALA A 135 -67.70 -39.70 -14.78
C ALA A 135 -68.23 -40.95 -14.03
N THR A 136 -67.52 -41.42 -12.97
CA THR A 136 -68.03 -42.07 -11.70
C THR A 136 -66.86 -42.45 -10.72
N PRO A 137 -67.10 -42.74 -9.40
CA PRO A 137 -66.07 -42.80 -8.32
C PRO A 137 -65.98 -44.18 -7.58
N PRO A 138 -65.47 -44.33 -6.32
CA PRO A 138 -64.21 -43.90 -5.65
C PRO A 138 -63.40 -45.08 -5.01
N LEU A 139 -62.18 -44.85 -4.48
CA LEU A 139 -61.50 -45.74 -3.51
C LEU A 139 -60.67 -44.96 -2.45
N ARG A 140 -60.64 -45.46 -1.20
CA ARG A 140 -59.87 -44.92 -0.04
C ARG A 140 -58.71 -45.88 0.31
N PRO A 141 -57.50 -45.36 0.61
CA PRO A 141 -56.96 -45.32 1.99
C PRO A 141 -56.28 -43.96 2.29
N ALA A 142 -55.68 -43.61 3.45
CA ALA A 142 -55.76 -44.02 4.87
C ALA A 142 -55.14 -42.86 5.72
N PRO A 143 -55.37 -42.75 7.06
CA PRO A 143 -54.92 -41.57 7.81
C PRO A 143 -53.47 -41.66 8.34
N PRO A 144 -52.76 -40.51 8.46
CA PRO A 144 -51.42 -40.44 9.07
C PRO A 144 -51.45 -40.39 10.61
N PRO A 145 -50.34 -40.72 11.30
CA PRO A 145 -50.25 -40.74 12.77
C PRO A 145 -50.24 -39.33 13.41
N PRO A 146 -50.59 -39.21 14.71
CA PRO A 146 -50.83 -37.94 15.38
C PRO A 146 -49.55 -37.20 15.81
N ARG A 147 -49.64 -35.86 15.89
CA ARG A 147 -48.59 -34.96 16.43
C ARG A 147 -48.78 -34.70 17.94
N PRO A 148 -47.69 -34.53 18.71
CA PRO A 148 -47.68 -33.75 19.95
C PRO A 148 -47.79 -32.23 19.69
N ALA A 149 -48.03 -31.46 20.76
CA ALA A 149 -48.74 -30.18 20.68
C ALA A 149 -47.91 -28.88 20.56
N ALA A 150 -48.66 -27.82 20.28
CA ALA A 150 -48.35 -26.41 20.03
C ALA A 150 -47.17 -25.72 20.75
N ALA A 151 -46.54 -24.80 20.01
CA ALA A 151 -46.04 -23.52 20.50
C ALA A 151 -46.58 -22.38 19.60
N THR A 152 -46.64 -21.16 20.12
CA THR A 152 -47.55 -20.08 19.66
C THR A 152 -47.09 -19.28 18.43
N THR A 153 -48.06 -18.72 17.72
CA THR A 153 -47.89 -17.86 16.54
C THR A 153 -47.33 -16.48 16.88
N GLY A 154 -46.23 -16.08 16.23
CA GLY A 154 -45.83 -14.68 16.06
C GLY A 154 -46.41 -14.07 14.77
N PRO A 155 -46.39 -12.74 14.60
CA PRO A 155 -47.01 -12.08 13.45
C PRO A 155 -46.23 -12.32 12.15
N GLU A 156 -46.98 -12.39 11.05
CA GLU A 156 -46.50 -12.62 9.68
C GLU A 156 -45.86 -11.35 9.11
N GLU A 157 -44.52 -11.33 8.96
CA GLU A 157 -43.82 -10.22 8.31
C GLU A 157 -44.08 -10.21 6.80
N ARG A 158 -44.50 -9.05 6.27
CA ARG A 158 -44.60 -8.83 4.82
C ARG A 158 -43.20 -8.76 4.20
N PRO A 159 -43.00 -9.26 2.97
CA PRO A 159 -41.73 -9.06 2.27
C PRO A 159 -41.48 -7.56 2.02
N PRO A 160 -40.24 -7.07 2.14
CA PRO A 160 -39.90 -5.68 1.89
C PRO A 160 -40.04 -5.34 0.39
N PRO A 161 -40.29 -4.05 0.04
CA PRO A 161 -40.41 -3.64 -1.36
C PRO A 161 -39.07 -3.78 -2.11
N ALA A 162 -39.15 -4.00 -3.42
CA ALA A 162 -38.00 -4.19 -4.28
C ALA A 162 -37.13 -2.91 -4.35
N GLY A 163 -36.03 -2.91 -3.60
CA GLY A 163 -35.04 -1.83 -3.57
C GLY A 163 -33.77 -2.16 -2.76
N ALA A 164 -33.60 -3.39 -2.30
CA ALA A 164 -32.41 -3.83 -1.57
C ALA A 164 -31.35 -4.36 -2.53
N ALA A 165 -30.21 -3.67 -2.65
CA ALA A 165 -29.02 -4.21 -3.30
C ALA A 165 -28.59 -5.50 -2.57
N SER A 166 -28.20 -6.53 -3.33
CA SER A 166 -27.82 -7.81 -2.76
C SER A 166 -26.54 -7.70 -1.93
N MET A 167 -26.67 -7.66 -0.60
CA MET A 167 -25.55 -7.81 0.33
C MET A 167 -25.01 -9.26 0.30
N PHE A 168 -24.26 -9.59 -0.75
CA PHE A 168 -23.31 -10.70 -0.65
C PHE A 168 -22.28 -10.34 0.43
N PRO A 169 -21.90 -11.28 1.31
CA PRO A 169 -20.87 -11.01 2.30
C PRO A 169 -19.53 -10.79 1.58
N ARG A 170 -19.11 -9.53 1.44
CA ARG A 170 -17.76 -9.16 0.96
C ARG A 170 -16.74 -9.98 1.77
N PRO A 171 -15.71 -10.58 1.12
CA PRO A 171 -14.76 -11.46 1.79
C PRO A 171 -14.14 -10.79 3.02
N PRO A 172 -13.73 -11.55 4.05
CA PRO A 172 -13.06 -11.00 5.22
C PRO A 172 -11.80 -10.21 4.80
N PRO A 173 -11.39 -9.18 5.55
CA PRO A 173 -10.25 -8.34 5.17
C PRO A 173 -9.02 -9.22 4.96
N ARG A 174 -8.41 -9.05 3.79
CA ARG A 174 -7.18 -9.72 3.36
C ARG A 174 -6.13 -8.63 3.15
N SER A 175 -4.90 -8.93 3.54
CA SER A 175 -4.22 -8.06 4.50
C SER A 175 -3.13 -7.14 3.92
N CYS A 176 -2.66 -6.17 4.70
CA CYS A 176 -1.31 -5.59 4.64
C CYS A 176 -0.88 -5.24 6.07
N ASP A 177 0.43 -5.06 6.31
CA ASP A 177 0.94 -4.35 7.49
C ASP A 177 2.13 -3.47 7.13
N THR A 178 2.18 -2.28 7.73
CA THR A 178 3.29 -1.34 7.62
C THR A 178 3.79 -0.92 9.00
N PHE A 179 5.11 -0.83 9.16
CA PHE A 179 5.83 -0.62 10.41
C PHE A 179 6.83 0.53 10.26
N VAL A 180 6.99 1.33 11.32
CA VAL A 180 8.08 2.30 11.43
C VAL A 180 8.66 2.33 12.83
N ALA A 181 9.99 2.41 12.90
CA ALA A 181 10.77 2.64 14.09
C ALA A 181 11.65 3.89 13.88
N LEU A 182 11.41 4.93 14.67
CA LEU A 182 12.19 6.16 14.68
C LEU A 182 13.10 6.17 15.91
N PRO A 183 14.17 6.98 15.95
CA PRO A 183 14.97 7.16 17.15
C PRO A 183 14.10 7.55 18.36
N PRO A 184 14.38 7.05 19.58
CA PRO A 184 15.47 6.15 19.95
C PRO A 184 15.11 4.65 19.84
N ALA A 185 14.03 4.26 19.16
CA ALA A 185 13.64 2.85 19.06
C ALA A 185 14.42 2.06 17.99
N ALA A 186 14.81 2.72 16.90
CA ALA A 186 15.70 2.16 15.89
C ALA A 186 17.18 2.43 16.22
N ALA A 187 18.03 1.47 15.87
CA ALA A 187 19.46 1.52 16.13
C ALA A 187 20.18 2.61 15.30
N GLY A 188 21.30 3.13 15.82
CA GLY A 188 22.21 3.98 15.07
C GLY A 188 21.70 5.37 14.67
N GLY A 189 20.61 5.88 15.27
CA GLY A 189 20.04 7.19 14.92
C GLY A 189 19.40 7.21 13.52
N ARG A 190 18.77 6.10 13.14
CA ARG A 190 18.14 5.89 11.84
C ARG A 190 16.62 5.75 12.02
N VAL A 191 15.85 6.01 10.97
CA VAL A 191 14.47 5.52 10.85
C VAL A 191 14.51 4.19 10.09
N VAL A 192 13.78 3.19 10.58
CA VAL A 192 13.59 1.90 9.91
C VAL A 192 12.11 1.72 9.59
N PHE A 193 11.80 1.56 8.31
CA PHE A 193 10.46 1.34 7.78
C PHE A 193 10.35 -0.10 7.24
N GLY A 194 9.17 -0.72 7.30
CA GLY A 194 8.92 -2.03 6.69
C GLY A 194 7.46 -2.21 6.28
N LYS A 195 7.20 -2.88 5.16
CA LYS A 195 5.83 -3.18 4.67
C LYS A 195 5.74 -4.58 4.09
N ASN A 196 4.66 -5.28 4.42
CA ASN A 196 4.19 -6.47 3.71
C ASN A 196 2.93 -6.12 2.92
N SER A 197 2.93 -6.46 1.62
CA SER A 197 1.74 -6.32 0.78
C SER A 197 1.13 -7.70 0.53
N ASP A 198 -0.02 -7.96 1.15
CA ASP A 198 -0.74 -9.19 0.90
C ASP A 198 -1.78 -8.97 -0.20
N ARG A 199 -1.75 -9.83 -1.20
CA ARG A 199 -2.55 -9.75 -2.43
C ARG A 199 -3.08 -11.15 -2.75
N PRO A 200 -4.00 -11.32 -3.74
CA PRO A 200 -4.26 -12.64 -4.30
C PRO A 200 -2.94 -13.32 -4.69
N ALA A 201 -2.78 -14.61 -4.38
CA ALA A 201 -1.51 -15.32 -4.56
C ALA A 201 -1.05 -15.44 -6.03
N ASP A 202 -1.90 -15.09 -7.00
CA ASP A 202 -1.63 -15.04 -8.43
C ASP A 202 -1.42 -13.61 -8.97
N GLU A 203 -1.43 -12.58 -8.11
CA GLU A 203 -1.04 -11.22 -8.48
C GLU A 203 0.46 -11.00 -8.28
N VAL A 204 1.17 -10.76 -9.39
CA VAL A 204 2.62 -10.53 -9.40
C VAL A 204 2.94 -9.10 -8.96
N GLN A 205 3.79 -8.97 -7.94
CA GLN A 205 4.44 -7.72 -7.55
C GLN A 205 5.75 -7.52 -8.30
N GLU A 206 5.86 -6.42 -9.03
CA GLU A 206 7.10 -5.94 -9.65
C GLU A 206 7.92 -5.10 -8.67
N VAL A 207 9.22 -5.00 -8.92
CA VAL A 207 10.07 -3.92 -8.37
C VAL A 207 10.63 -3.12 -9.54
N VAL A 208 10.26 -1.84 -9.62
CA VAL A 208 10.57 -0.96 -10.77
C VAL A 208 11.12 0.39 -10.32
N TYR A 209 11.93 1.01 -11.17
CA TYR A 209 12.54 2.32 -10.95
C TYR A 209 12.09 3.31 -12.03
N PHE A 210 11.56 4.46 -11.59
CA PHE A 210 11.25 5.59 -12.46
C PHE A 210 12.20 6.76 -12.13
N PRO A 211 12.95 7.30 -13.10
CA PRO A 211 13.82 8.45 -12.86
C PRO A 211 13.01 9.73 -12.66
N ALA A 212 13.64 10.73 -12.03
CA ALA A 212 13.08 12.07 -11.94
C ALA A 212 12.84 12.63 -13.36
N ALA A 213 11.70 13.28 -13.57
CA ALA A 213 11.26 13.75 -14.88
C ALA A 213 10.71 15.18 -14.83
N ALA A 214 10.80 15.87 -15.97
CA ALA A 214 10.11 17.14 -16.20
C ALA A 214 9.00 16.92 -17.24
N HIS A 215 7.82 17.48 -16.98
CA HIS A 215 6.63 17.33 -17.81
C HIS A 215 6.19 18.70 -18.35
N PRO A 216 5.65 18.80 -19.58
CA PRO A 216 5.23 20.08 -20.13
C PRO A 216 4.00 20.64 -19.37
N PRO A 217 3.86 21.98 -19.25
CA PRO A 217 2.70 22.59 -18.60
C PRO A 217 1.37 22.13 -19.22
N GLY A 218 0.41 21.79 -18.38
CA GLY A 218 -0.89 21.25 -18.81
C GLY A 218 -0.85 19.80 -19.31
N ALA A 219 0.24 19.08 -19.10
CA ALA A 219 0.27 17.63 -19.31
C ALA A 219 -0.77 16.92 -18.42
N ALA A 220 -1.32 15.83 -18.95
CA ALA A 220 -2.24 14.95 -18.23
C ALA A 220 -1.55 13.61 -17.95
N LEU A 221 -1.81 13.05 -16.78
CA LEU A 221 -1.28 11.78 -16.30
C LEU A 221 -2.40 10.74 -16.25
N GLU A 222 -2.23 9.63 -16.96
CA GLU A 222 -3.12 8.48 -16.85
C GLU A 222 -2.69 7.59 -15.67
N CYS A 223 -3.52 7.53 -14.64
CA CYS A 223 -3.31 6.66 -13.47
C CYS A 223 -3.88 5.26 -13.75
N THR A 224 -4.28 4.50 -12.71
CA THR A 224 -4.81 3.15 -12.95
C THR A 224 -6.13 3.21 -13.69
N TYR A 225 -7.07 4.03 -13.21
CA TYR A 225 -8.43 4.12 -13.75
C TYR A 225 -8.80 5.45 -14.38
N ILE A 226 -8.39 6.57 -13.79
CA ILE A 226 -8.72 7.92 -14.24
C ILE A 226 -7.48 8.67 -14.78
N GLN A 227 -7.73 9.80 -15.44
CA GLN A 227 -6.70 10.75 -15.85
C GLN A 227 -6.74 11.99 -14.93
N ILE A 228 -5.58 12.48 -14.51
CA ILE A 228 -5.43 13.66 -13.64
C ILE A 228 -4.45 14.68 -14.23
N ASP A 229 -4.39 15.88 -13.65
CA ASP A 229 -3.38 16.88 -14.01
C ASP A 229 -1.99 16.41 -13.58
N GLN A 230 -1.01 16.50 -14.49
CA GLN A 230 0.39 16.22 -14.18
C GLN A 230 1.10 17.46 -13.64
N VAL A 231 2.06 17.24 -12.73
CA VAL A 231 2.93 18.30 -12.21
C VAL A 231 4.15 18.49 -13.12
N GLU A 232 4.72 19.70 -13.16
CA GLU A 232 5.87 20.01 -14.02
C GLU A 232 7.13 19.18 -13.72
N LYS A 233 7.27 18.66 -12.49
CA LYS A 233 8.43 17.87 -12.05
C LYS A 233 8.01 16.72 -11.14
N THR A 234 8.60 15.56 -11.36
CA THR A 234 8.47 14.39 -10.49
C THR A 234 9.84 13.92 -10.01
N HIS A 235 9.90 13.44 -8.77
CA HIS A 235 11.09 12.84 -8.16
C HIS A 235 11.35 11.43 -8.66
N ALA A 236 12.60 10.98 -8.57
CA ALA A 236 12.93 9.59 -8.86
C ALA A 236 12.37 8.67 -7.76
N VAL A 237 11.76 7.55 -8.15
CA VAL A 237 11.08 6.60 -7.26
C VAL A 237 11.47 5.16 -7.56
N VAL A 238 11.52 4.33 -6.51
CA VAL A 238 11.57 2.87 -6.60
C VAL A 238 10.31 2.32 -5.93
N LEU A 239 9.57 1.50 -6.67
CA LEU A 239 8.22 1.08 -6.32
C LEU A 239 8.12 -0.44 -6.30
N SER A 240 7.39 -0.97 -5.31
CA SER A 240 6.87 -2.34 -5.33
C SER A 240 5.37 -2.26 -5.63
N ARG A 241 4.94 -2.83 -6.77
CA ARG A 241 3.58 -2.63 -7.29
C ARG A 241 2.99 -3.90 -7.92
N PRO A 242 1.68 -4.16 -7.79
CA PRO A 242 1.00 -5.15 -8.60
C PRO A 242 1.12 -4.79 -10.09
N SER A 243 1.61 -5.73 -10.88
CA SER A 243 1.92 -5.63 -12.32
C SER A 243 0.77 -5.21 -13.26
N TRP A 244 -0.45 -5.01 -12.72
CA TRP A 244 -1.63 -4.57 -13.46
C TRP A 244 -2.03 -3.11 -13.22
N LEU A 245 -1.62 -2.49 -12.10
CA LEU A 245 -2.04 -1.15 -11.68
C LEU A 245 -0.92 -0.12 -11.83
N TRP A 246 -1.24 1.15 -12.16
CA TRP A 246 -0.25 2.20 -12.42
C TRP A 246 0.51 2.65 -11.15
N GLY A 247 -0.19 2.71 -10.02
CA GLY A 247 0.33 3.10 -8.71
C GLY A 247 1.31 2.09 -8.09
N ALA A 248 1.41 2.11 -6.75
CA ALA A 248 2.25 1.20 -5.98
C ALA A 248 1.62 0.81 -4.64
N GLU A 249 1.93 -0.39 -4.17
CA GLU A 249 1.56 -0.85 -2.82
C GLU A 249 2.55 -0.31 -1.76
N MET A 250 3.77 0.02 -2.19
CA MET A 250 4.82 0.66 -1.38
C MET A 250 5.94 1.18 -2.27
N GLY A 251 6.74 2.09 -1.75
CA GLY A 251 7.96 2.52 -2.40
C GLY A 251 8.71 3.59 -1.64
N ALA A 252 9.80 4.04 -2.23
CA ALA A 252 10.60 5.16 -1.74
C ALA A 252 10.99 6.11 -2.86
N ASN A 253 11.44 7.31 -2.51
CA ASN A 253 11.97 8.30 -3.44
C ASN A 253 13.40 8.76 -3.09
N GLU A 254 14.03 9.46 -4.02
CA GLU A 254 15.42 9.95 -3.90
C GLU A 254 15.69 10.88 -2.70
N HIS A 255 14.65 11.49 -2.12
CA HIS A 255 14.74 12.36 -0.93
C HIS A 255 14.68 11.55 0.38
N GLY A 256 14.41 10.25 0.30
CA GLY A 256 14.28 9.36 1.44
C GLY A 256 12.90 9.36 2.07
N VAL A 257 11.85 9.75 1.32
CA VAL A 257 10.45 9.50 1.71
C VAL A 257 10.11 8.04 1.36
N CYS A 258 9.49 7.31 2.30
CA CYS A 258 8.91 5.98 2.11
C CYS A 258 7.41 6.02 2.38
N ILE A 259 6.62 5.28 1.60
CA ILE A 259 5.16 5.16 1.80
C ILE A 259 4.72 3.70 1.62
N GLY A 260 3.78 3.27 2.46
CA GLY A 260 3.00 2.04 2.30
C GLY A 260 1.54 2.29 2.68
N ASN A 261 0.62 1.44 2.18
CA ASN A 261 -0.82 1.56 2.44
C ASN A 261 -1.50 0.23 2.81
N GLU A 262 -2.66 0.36 3.45
CA GLU A 262 -3.53 -0.73 3.89
C GLU A 262 -4.98 -0.46 3.48
N ALA A 263 -5.66 -1.52 3.04
CA ALA A 263 -7.12 -1.53 2.93
C ALA A 263 -7.78 -1.41 4.31
N VAL A 264 -8.63 -0.39 4.49
CA VAL A 264 -9.46 -0.19 5.69
C VAL A 264 -10.94 0.00 5.33
N TRP A 265 -11.82 -0.38 6.25
CA TRP A 265 -13.27 -0.23 6.11
C TRP A 265 -13.86 0.35 7.41
N GLY A 266 -14.89 1.18 7.27
CA GLY A 266 -15.54 1.89 8.37
C GLY A 266 -17.02 2.14 8.09
N ARG A 267 -17.65 2.98 8.92
CA ARG A 267 -19.08 3.32 8.80
C ARG A 267 -19.41 4.09 7.52
N GLU A 268 -18.45 4.85 6.99
CA GLU A 268 -18.58 5.49 5.69
C GLU A 268 -18.57 4.44 4.58
N GLU A 269 -19.53 4.53 3.65
CA GLU A 269 -19.63 3.62 2.52
C GLU A 269 -18.45 3.83 1.56
N VAL A 270 -17.97 2.74 0.98
CA VAL A 270 -16.88 2.79 0.00
C VAL A 270 -17.46 3.02 -1.39
N CYS A 271 -16.86 3.94 -2.14
CA CYS A 271 -17.22 4.19 -3.54
C CYS A 271 -16.68 3.08 -4.46
N ASP A 272 -17.59 2.40 -5.17
CA ASP A 272 -17.24 1.41 -6.19
C ASP A 272 -16.92 2.05 -7.56
N ASP A 273 -17.26 3.34 -7.75
CA ASP A 273 -16.95 4.09 -8.99
C ASP A 273 -15.45 4.36 -9.13
N GLU A 274 -14.99 4.43 -10.37
CA GLU A 274 -13.58 4.60 -10.72
C GLU A 274 -13.05 5.99 -10.37
N ALA A 275 -12.09 6.04 -9.43
CA ALA A 275 -11.37 7.25 -9.02
C ALA A 275 -9.87 6.94 -8.90
N LEU A 276 -9.11 7.72 -8.10
CA LEU A 276 -7.76 7.32 -7.72
C LEU A 276 -7.81 6.11 -6.79
N LEU A 277 -6.97 5.12 -7.06
CA LEU A 277 -6.71 4.06 -6.09
C LEU A 277 -5.79 4.61 -4.98
N GLY A 278 -5.89 4.05 -3.77
CA GLY A 278 -4.90 4.31 -2.72
C GLY A 278 -3.46 4.05 -3.16
N MET A 279 -3.27 3.04 -4.01
CA MET A 279 -1.98 2.72 -4.61
C MET A 279 -1.52 3.80 -5.61
N ASP A 280 -2.44 4.45 -6.31
CA ASP A 280 -2.12 5.61 -7.14
C ASP A 280 -1.68 6.78 -6.24
N LEU A 281 -2.36 6.99 -5.11
CA LEU A 281 -1.99 8.01 -4.10
C LEU A 281 -0.61 7.75 -3.46
N VAL A 282 -0.24 6.49 -3.17
CA VAL A 282 1.13 6.11 -2.73
C VAL A 282 2.17 6.60 -3.73
N ARG A 283 2.00 6.26 -5.01
CA ARG A 283 2.93 6.66 -6.07
C ARG A 283 2.97 8.18 -6.25
N LEU A 284 1.82 8.83 -6.27
CA LEU A 284 1.72 10.29 -6.44
C LEU A 284 2.35 11.04 -5.27
N GLY A 285 2.20 10.55 -4.04
CA GLY A 285 2.89 11.09 -2.87
C GLY A 285 4.41 11.00 -2.99
N LEU A 286 4.94 9.85 -3.41
CA LEU A 286 6.38 9.63 -3.62
C LEU A 286 6.95 10.47 -4.79
N GLU A 287 6.24 10.57 -5.91
CA GLU A 287 6.69 11.33 -7.07
C GLU A 287 6.66 12.85 -6.87
N ARG A 288 5.85 13.37 -5.93
CA ARG A 288 5.54 14.81 -5.82
C ARG A 288 5.98 15.49 -4.51
N ALA A 289 6.64 14.78 -3.59
CA ALA A 289 7.07 15.33 -2.30
C ALA A 289 8.50 14.93 -1.88
N ASP A 290 9.19 15.81 -1.16
CA ASP A 290 10.55 15.63 -0.63
C ASP A 290 10.60 15.38 0.91
N THR A 291 9.43 15.41 1.59
CA THR A 291 9.27 15.07 3.02
C THR A 291 7.97 14.29 3.26
N ALA A 292 7.87 13.62 4.40
CA ALA A 292 6.67 12.88 4.79
C ALA A 292 5.45 13.82 4.96
N GLU A 293 5.63 15.00 5.56
CA GLU A 293 4.57 15.99 5.72
C GLU A 293 4.05 16.55 4.37
N LYS A 294 4.94 16.75 3.38
CA LYS A 294 4.52 17.15 2.03
C LYS A 294 3.84 16.00 1.27
N ALA A 295 4.27 14.75 1.47
CA ALA A 295 3.61 13.59 0.87
C ALA A 295 2.18 13.41 1.40
N LEU A 296 1.98 13.63 2.71
CA LEU A 296 0.64 13.71 3.30
C LEU A 296 -0.21 14.80 2.62
N ALA A 297 0.33 16.01 2.48
CA ALA A 297 -0.38 17.12 1.83
C ALA A 297 -0.79 16.77 0.38
N VAL A 298 0.14 16.24 -0.42
CA VAL A 298 -0.15 15.76 -1.78
C VAL A 298 -1.27 14.73 -1.81
N ILE A 299 -1.26 13.74 -0.90
CA ILE A 299 -2.28 12.69 -0.85
C ILE A 299 -3.66 13.26 -0.50
N VAL A 300 -3.76 14.17 0.47
CA VAL A 300 -5.06 14.76 0.85
C VAL A 300 -5.60 15.73 -0.19
N ASP A 301 -4.74 16.54 -0.83
CA ASP A 301 -5.13 17.43 -1.93
C ASP A 301 -5.68 16.64 -3.13
N LEU A 302 -5.06 15.49 -3.45
CA LEU A 302 -5.51 14.61 -4.52
C LEU A 302 -6.79 13.85 -4.16
N LEU A 303 -6.93 13.41 -2.91
CA LEU A 303 -8.15 12.80 -2.39
C LEU A 303 -9.33 13.78 -2.44
N GLU A 304 -9.12 15.05 -2.07
CA GLU A 304 -10.17 16.08 -2.16
C GLU A 304 -10.56 16.37 -3.61
N LYS A 305 -9.58 16.49 -4.51
CA LYS A 305 -9.83 16.87 -5.92
C LYS A 305 -10.39 15.74 -6.78
N TYR A 306 -9.96 14.49 -6.56
CA TYR A 306 -10.25 13.35 -7.46
C TYR A 306 -10.93 12.17 -6.76
N GLY A 307 -11.09 12.20 -5.44
CA GLY A 307 -11.71 11.11 -4.67
C GLY A 307 -10.83 9.85 -4.56
N GLN A 308 -11.40 8.80 -3.94
CA GLN A 308 -10.85 7.45 -3.93
C GLN A 308 -11.95 6.42 -4.20
N GLY A 309 -11.64 5.37 -4.96
CA GLY A 309 -12.63 4.39 -5.40
C GLY A 309 -12.16 3.52 -6.57
N GLY A 310 -12.99 2.54 -6.93
CA GLY A 310 -12.72 1.56 -7.98
C GLY A 310 -12.15 0.24 -7.44
N ASN A 311 -12.10 -0.79 -8.28
CA ASN A 311 -11.71 -2.13 -7.85
C ASN A 311 -10.21 -2.22 -7.52
N CYS A 312 -9.85 -2.64 -6.31
CA CYS A 312 -8.45 -2.79 -5.92
C CYS A 312 -7.88 -4.19 -6.24
N MET A 313 -8.40 -4.92 -7.25
CA MET A 313 -8.03 -6.30 -7.59
C MET A 313 -8.18 -6.58 -9.09
N GLU A 314 -7.27 -7.39 -9.68
CA GLU A 314 -7.38 -7.87 -11.07
C GLU A 314 -8.40 -9.02 -11.17
N SER A 315 -9.69 -8.68 -11.01
CA SER A 315 -10.80 -9.64 -10.95
C SER A 315 -12.15 -8.97 -11.24
N HIS A 316 -13.16 -9.78 -11.58
CA HIS A 316 -14.57 -9.35 -11.57
C HIS A 316 -15.16 -9.25 -10.15
N MET A 317 -14.49 -9.81 -9.14
CA MET A 317 -14.89 -9.63 -7.75
C MET A 317 -14.57 -8.20 -7.32
N VAL A 318 -15.61 -7.44 -6.94
CA VAL A 318 -15.47 -6.07 -6.42
C VAL A 318 -14.79 -6.11 -5.06
N PHE A 319 -13.58 -5.54 -4.98
CA PHE A 319 -12.78 -5.41 -3.78
C PHE A 319 -12.36 -3.94 -3.60
N THR A 320 -13.30 -3.13 -3.13
CA THR A 320 -13.14 -1.69 -2.88
C THR A 320 -12.91 -1.42 -1.40
N TYR A 321 -12.07 -0.43 -1.09
CA TYR A 321 -11.75 -0.02 0.29
C TYR A 321 -11.33 1.46 0.41
N HIS A 322 -11.36 2.00 1.63
CA HIS A 322 -10.64 3.23 2.00
C HIS A 322 -9.21 2.88 2.41
N ASN A 323 -8.34 3.88 2.56
CA ASN A 323 -6.93 3.66 2.81
C ASN A 323 -6.47 4.18 4.18
N SER A 324 -5.61 3.39 4.82
CA SER A 324 -4.60 3.88 5.77
C SER A 324 -3.27 3.97 5.04
N PHE A 325 -2.42 4.93 5.42
CA PHE A 325 -1.08 5.13 4.89
C PHE A 325 -0.10 5.34 6.04
N LEU A 326 1.08 4.73 5.96
CA LEU A 326 2.23 5.10 6.79
C LEU A 326 3.28 5.73 5.87
N ILE A 327 3.56 7.00 6.15
CA ILE A 327 4.47 7.85 5.40
C ILE A 327 5.64 8.14 6.33
N ALA A 328 6.89 7.91 5.91
CA ALA A 328 8.07 8.16 6.74
C ALA A 328 9.17 8.87 5.95
N ASP A 329 9.94 9.71 6.62
CA ASP A 329 11.21 10.23 6.11
C ASP A 329 12.33 10.07 7.13
N ARG A 330 13.48 10.72 6.92
CA ARG A 330 14.65 10.65 7.81
C ARG A 330 14.40 11.21 9.22
N LYS A 331 13.33 11.97 9.47
CA LYS A 331 13.07 12.71 10.70
C LYS A 331 11.79 12.29 11.41
N GLU A 332 10.72 12.10 10.64
CA GLU A 332 9.37 11.90 11.16
C GLU A 332 8.59 10.89 10.33
N ALA A 333 7.49 10.41 10.89
CA ALA A 333 6.50 9.64 10.16
C ALA A 333 5.09 10.17 10.43
N TRP A 334 4.16 9.85 9.55
CA TRP A 334 2.76 10.21 9.64
C TRP A 334 1.91 8.98 9.35
N VAL A 335 0.91 8.74 10.18
CA VAL A 335 -0.22 7.87 9.83
C VAL A 335 -1.30 8.78 9.25
N LEU A 336 -1.83 8.44 8.09
CA LEU A 336 -2.98 9.10 7.46
C LEU A 336 -4.07 8.06 7.23
N GLU A 337 -5.24 8.24 7.83
CA GLU A 337 -6.37 7.33 7.69
C GLU A 337 -7.58 8.05 7.08
N THR A 338 -8.25 7.37 6.14
CA THR A 338 -9.31 7.96 5.32
C THR A 338 -10.68 7.26 5.48
N SER A 339 -11.75 8.02 5.24
CA SER A 339 -13.14 7.56 5.19
C SER A 339 -13.90 8.41 4.18
N GLY A 340 -14.12 7.88 2.98
CA GLY A 340 -14.59 8.67 1.84
C GLY A 340 -13.59 9.80 1.55
N LYS A 341 -14.08 11.05 1.49
CA LYS A 341 -13.25 12.26 1.40
C LYS A 341 -12.64 12.71 2.74
N TYR A 342 -13.17 12.23 3.86
CA TYR A 342 -12.72 12.65 5.19
C TYR A 342 -11.47 11.90 5.61
N TRP A 343 -10.63 12.54 6.42
CA TRP A 343 -9.38 11.96 6.87
C TRP A 343 -8.92 12.54 8.21
N ALA A 344 -8.11 11.78 8.92
CA ALA A 344 -7.36 12.21 10.10
C ALA A 344 -5.90 11.75 9.95
N ALA A 345 -4.97 12.48 10.56
CA ALA A 345 -3.55 12.15 10.55
C ALA A 345 -2.88 12.33 11.92
N GLU A 346 -2.02 11.39 12.25
CA GLU A 346 -1.21 11.35 13.49
C GLU A 346 0.27 11.51 13.14
N LYS A 347 0.95 12.47 13.76
CA LYS A 347 2.39 12.70 13.60
C LYS A 347 3.19 11.82 14.56
N VAL A 348 4.21 11.11 14.07
CA VAL A 348 5.09 10.24 14.85
C VAL A 348 6.51 10.80 14.81
N GLU A 349 6.93 11.45 15.89
CA GLU A 349 8.25 12.12 16.00
C GLU A 349 9.31 11.26 16.70
N GLY A 350 8.97 10.03 17.09
CA GLY A 350 9.90 9.12 17.77
C GLY A 350 9.24 7.82 18.25
N GLY A 351 10.05 6.81 18.50
CA GLY A 351 9.57 5.51 19.00
C GLY A 351 9.11 4.56 17.89
N ILE A 352 7.98 3.88 18.09
CA ILE A 352 7.46 2.87 17.16
C ILE A 352 6.00 3.16 16.82
N ARG A 353 5.60 2.88 15.57
CA ARG A 353 4.20 2.85 15.12
C ARG A 353 4.05 1.78 14.05
N ASN A 354 2.90 1.14 14.01
CA ASN A 354 2.49 0.26 12.93
C ASN A 354 1.05 0.53 12.55
N ILE A 355 0.65 0.10 11.36
CA ILE A 355 -0.73 0.05 10.89
C ILE A 355 -0.99 -1.29 10.20
N SER A 356 -2.27 -1.66 10.17
CA SER A 356 -2.83 -2.89 9.61
C SER A 356 -4.21 -2.54 9.03
N ASN A 357 -5.01 -3.51 8.60
CA ASN A 357 -6.33 -3.31 7.98
C ASN A 357 -7.46 -2.84 8.95
N GLN A 358 -7.21 -1.81 9.74
CA GLN A 358 -8.17 -1.16 10.62
C GLN A 358 -7.79 0.31 10.88
N LEU A 359 -8.77 1.15 11.20
CA LEU A 359 -8.49 2.49 11.71
C LEU A 359 -7.84 2.39 13.10
N SER A 360 -6.84 3.24 13.34
CA SER A 360 -5.94 3.19 14.50
C SER A 360 -5.65 4.56 15.11
N ILE A 361 -5.90 5.66 14.39
CA ILE A 361 -5.81 7.02 14.93
C ILE A 361 -6.96 7.21 15.92
N THR A 362 -6.62 7.49 17.18
CA THR A 362 -7.60 7.64 18.28
C THR A 362 -7.88 9.12 18.54
N THR A 363 -7.57 9.64 19.74
CA THR A 363 -7.79 11.05 20.11
C THR A 363 -6.60 11.96 19.78
N LYS A 364 -5.41 11.39 19.59
CA LYS A 364 -4.24 12.12 19.09
C LYS A 364 -4.37 12.30 17.58
N ILE A 365 -4.79 13.50 17.18
CA ILE A 365 -4.97 13.92 15.80
C ILE A 365 -4.20 15.22 15.63
N ASP A 366 -3.19 15.21 14.76
CA ASP A 366 -2.31 16.35 14.50
C ASP A 366 -2.77 17.17 13.28
N ARG A 367 -3.46 16.52 12.32
CA ARG A 367 -4.15 17.16 11.19
C ARG A 367 -5.45 16.41 10.87
N GLU A 368 -6.49 17.09 10.39
CA GLU A 368 -7.77 16.49 10.01
C GLU A 368 -8.46 17.25 8.89
N HIS A 369 -9.35 16.57 8.16
CA HIS A 369 -10.28 17.22 7.23
C HIS A 369 -11.19 18.22 7.99
N PRO A 370 -11.37 19.47 7.53
CA PRO A 370 -12.05 20.52 8.32
C PRO A 370 -13.49 20.18 8.72
N GLU A 371 -14.21 19.45 7.87
CA GLU A 371 -15.59 19.01 8.14
C GLU A 371 -15.70 17.68 8.92
N LEU A 372 -14.58 17.00 9.26
CA LEU A 372 -14.56 15.62 9.80
C LEU A 372 -15.52 15.43 11.01
N LYS A 373 -15.44 16.36 11.96
CA LYS A 373 -16.17 16.32 13.24
C LYS A 373 -17.65 16.66 13.08
N GLU A 374 -17.96 17.67 12.28
CA GLU A 374 -19.36 18.07 12.01
C GLU A 374 -20.09 17.05 11.13
N TYR A 375 -19.39 16.40 10.19
CA TYR A 375 -19.94 15.27 9.45
C TYR A 375 -20.27 14.09 10.38
N ALA A 376 -19.34 13.71 11.26
CA ALA A 376 -19.58 12.64 12.23
C ALA A 376 -20.77 12.92 13.18
N LYS A 377 -20.94 14.18 13.62
CA LYS A 377 -22.15 14.63 14.35
C LYS A 377 -23.41 14.50 13.50
N SER A 378 -23.39 14.97 12.25
CA SER A 378 -24.55 14.93 11.34
C SER A 378 -25.06 13.50 11.07
N LYS A 379 -24.16 12.51 11.14
CA LYS A 379 -24.47 11.08 11.02
C LYS A 379 -24.85 10.42 12.35
N GLY A 380 -24.82 11.13 13.47
CA GLY A 380 -25.03 10.60 14.82
C GLY A 380 -23.94 9.61 15.28
N TRP A 381 -22.74 9.67 14.69
CA TRP A 381 -21.64 8.76 15.04
C TRP A 381 -20.83 9.24 16.24
N TRP A 382 -20.79 10.55 16.45
CA TRP A 382 -20.21 11.22 17.60
C TRP A 382 -21.25 12.19 18.20
N ASP A 383 -21.35 12.23 19.52
CA ASP A 383 -22.32 13.07 20.25
C ASP A 383 -21.88 14.55 20.33
N GLY A 384 -20.61 14.85 20.07
CA GLY A 384 -20.06 16.20 20.23
C GLY A 384 -19.68 16.55 21.68
N GLU A 385 -19.94 15.67 22.64
CA GLU A 385 -19.67 15.87 24.07
C GLU A 385 -18.42 15.10 24.54
N LYS A 386 -18.24 13.88 24.05
CA LYS A 386 -17.05 13.06 24.35
C LYS A 386 -15.83 13.58 23.59
N GLU A 387 -14.63 13.30 24.12
CA GLU A 387 -13.39 13.48 23.34
C GLU A 387 -13.50 12.72 22.01
N PHE A 388 -13.14 13.39 20.91
CA PHE A 388 -13.27 12.81 19.57
C PHE A 388 -12.15 11.80 19.31
N ASP A 389 -12.53 10.53 19.17
CA ASP A 389 -11.66 9.42 18.79
C ASP A 389 -12.01 9.00 17.37
N PHE A 390 -11.10 9.19 16.41
CA PHE A 390 -11.38 8.96 14.99
C PHE A 390 -11.69 7.48 14.71
N ALA A 391 -10.84 6.57 15.18
CA ALA A 391 -11.02 5.13 15.00
C ALA A 391 -12.32 4.63 15.65
N ALA A 392 -12.67 5.06 16.86
CA ALA A 392 -13.93 4.66 17.51
C ALA A 392 -15.17 5.23 16.82
N THR A 393 -15.06 6.44 16.26
CA THR A 393 -16.16 7.13 15.56
C THR A 393 -16.41 6.55 14.18
N TYR A 394 -15.36 6.31 13.40
CA TYR A 394 -15.44 5.88 12.00
C TYR A 394 -15.35 4.36 11.79
N SER A 395 -14.89 3.57 12.77
CA SER A 395 -14.95 2.10 12.66
C SER A 395 -16.38 1.55 12.87
N TYR A 396 -16.63 0.36 12.31
CA TYR A 396 -17.83 -0.41 12.67
C TYR A 396 -17.85 -0.72 14.18
N VAL A 397 -19.04 -0.75 14.78
CA VAL A 397 -19.19 -0.97 16.23
C VAL A 397 -18.91 -2.43 16.62
N ASN A 398 -19.29 -3.39 15.78
CA ASN A 398 -19.11 -4.82 16.07
C ASN A 398 -19.16 -5.66 14.78
N THR A 399 -18.01 -6.07 14.24
CA THR A 399 -17.95 -7.08 13.16
C THR A 399 -16.75 -8.00 13.35
N ALA A 400 -16.89 -9.26 12.92
CA ALA A 400 -15.77 -10.22 12.83
C ALA A 400 -14.64 -9.77 11.89
N ARG A 401 -14.85 -8.71 11.08
CA ARG A 401 -13.80 -8.08 10.27
C ARG A 401 -12.73 -7.41 11.15
N MET A 402 -13.10 -6.91 12.32
CA MET A 402 -12.16 -6.26 13.24
C MET A 402 -11.35 -7.25 14.09
N THR A 403 -11.79 -8.50 14.26
CA THR A 403 -11.13 -9.42 15.20
C THR A 403 -9.82 -9.98 14.65
N THR A 404 -9.72 -10.19 13.34
CA THR A 404 -8.46 -10.62 12.69
C THR A 404 -7.46 -9.45 12.55
N SER A 405 -7.91 -8.29 12.06
CA SER A 405 -7.07 -7.08 11.94
C SER A 405 -6.50 -6.64 13.29
N ARG A 406 -7.30 -6.68 14.35
CA ARG A 406 -6.88 -6.27 15.70
C ARG A 406 -5.86 -7.22 16.30
N GLY A 407 -5.93 -8.51 15.97
CA GLY A 407 -4.90 -9.49 16.30
C GLY A 407 -3.55 -9.05 15.74
N ARG A 408 -3.45 -8.94 14.41
CA ARG A 408 -2.18 -8.68 13.71
C ARG A 408 -1.60 -7.29 14.03
N TYR A 409 -2.45 -6.27 14.16
CA TYR A 409 -2.03 -4.96 14.69
C TYR A 409 -1.38 -5.06 16.08
N CYS A 410 -1.96 -5.86 16.98
CA CYS A 410 -1.45 -6.05 18.34
C CYS A 410 -0.18 -6.91 18.37
N GLU A 411 -0.11 -7.99 17.58
CA GLU A 411 1.09 -8.82 17.47
C GLU A 411 2.25 -8.06 16.83
N GLY A 412 2.00 -7.30 15.76
CA GLY A 412 2.97 -6.40 15.15
C GLY A 412 3.49 -5.33 16.11
N TYR A 413 2.60 -4.72 16.92
CA TYR A 413 3.02 -3.80 17.97
C TYR A 413 3.86 -4.50 19.05
N LYS A 414 3.49 -5.72 19.49
CA LYS A 414 4.30 -6.50 20.45
C LYS A 414 5.68 -6.84 19.89
N LEU A 415 5.77 -7.23 18.62
CA LEU A 415 7.02 -7.55 17.93
C LEU A 415 7.93 -6.32 17.83
N LEU A 416 7.42 -5.17 17.37
CA LEU A 416 8.18 -3.91 17.41
C LEU A 416 8.61 -3.55 18.84
N ASN A 417 7.72 -3.67 19.81
CA ASN A 417 8.01 -3.28 21.19
C ASN A 417 9.03 -4.22 21.88
N LYS A 418 9.07 -5.51 21.51
CA LYS A 418 10.07 -6.49 21.97
C LYS A 418 11.50 -6.10 21.60
N HIS A 419 11.69 -5.44 20.45
CA HIS A 419 12.99 -5.02 19.93
C HIS A 419 13.26 -3.50 20.07
N LYS A 420 12.40 -2.78 20.78
CA LYS A 420 12.47 -1.32 20.92
C LYS A 420 13.78 -0.88 21.58
N GLY A 421 14.56 -0.07 20.86
CA GLY A 421 15.88 0.41 21.24
C GLY A 421 17.01 -0.23 20.44
N SER A 422 16.73 -1.31 19.70
CA SER A 422 17.71 -2.03 18.89
C SER A 422 17.22 -2.40 17.48
N ILE A 423 16.09 -1.84 17.01
CA ILE A 423 15.51 -2.21 15.71
C ILE A 423 16.48 -1.85 14.57
N THR A 424 16.90 -2.88 13.82
CA THR A 424 17.71 -2.82 12.60
C THR A 424 16.86 -3.22 11.37
N SER A 425 17.46 -3.15 10.17
CA SER A 425 16.89 -3.77 8.96
C SER A 425 16.63 -5.27 9.17
N GLU A 426 17.60 -6.03 9.69
CA GLU A 426 17.48 -7.47 9.96
C GLU A 426 16.30 -7.79 10.87
N ILE A 427 16.12 -7.03 11.96
CA ILE A 427 14.98 -7.21 12.88
C ILE A 427 13.67 -6.88 12.18
N MET A 428 13.62 -5.82 11.35
CA MET A 428 12.42 -5.51 10.58
C MET A 428 12.09 -6.62 9.57
N MET A 429 13.09 -7.19 8.88
CA MET A 429 12.91 -8.35 7.99
C MET A 429 12.42 -9.59 8.75
N GLN A 430 12.89 -9.83 9.98
CA GLN A 430 12.38 -10.90 10.84
C GLN A 430 10.90 -10.68 11.22
N ILE A 431 10.49 -9.45 11.54
CA ILE A 431 9.09 -9.10 11.81
C ILE A 431 8.22 -9.35 10.57
N LEU A 432 8.68 -8.93 9.38
CA LEU A 432 7.96 -9.16 8.11
C LEU A 432 7.91 -10.65 7.71
N ARG A 433 8.78 -11.49 8.25
CA ARG A 433 8.79 -12.95 8.03
C ARG A 433 7.88 -13.73 8.99
N ASP A 434 7.38 -13.10 10.05
CA ASP A 434 6.71 -13.77 11.16
C ASP A 434 5.33 -14.32 10.76
N LYS A 435 5.25 -15.65 10.60
CA LYS A 435 4.03 -16.38 10.25
C LYS A 435 3.11 -16.63 11.45
N GLU A 436 3.64 -16.69 12.67
CA GLU A 436 2.87 -16.98 13.90
C GLU A 436 1.93 -15.83 14.26
N SER A 437 2.40 -14.58 14.12
CA SER A 437 1.59 -13.36 14.24
C SER A 437 0.63 -13.12 13.07
N GLY A 438 0.83 -13.82 11.95
CA GLY A 438 0.12 -13.61 10.69
C GLY A 438 0.54 -12.34 9.94
N ILE A 439 1.73 -11.77 10.23
CA ILE A 439 2.30 -10.65 9.45
C ILE A 439 2.79 -11.16 8.09
N ASN A 440 3.40 -12.34 8.06
CA ASN A 440 3.66 -13.05 6.82
C ASN A 440 2.45 -13.95 6.49
N MET A 441 1.63 -13.54 5.52
CA MET A 441 0.40 -14.22 5.13
C MET A 441 0.65 -15.34 4.12
N GLU A 442 -0.11 -16.43 4.24
CA GLU A 442 -0.06 -17.61 3.35
C GLU A 442 -1.47 -18.03 2.87
N GLY A 443 -1.51 -18.76 1.75
CA GLY A 443 -2.74 -19.28 1.14
C GLY A 443 -3.23 -18.43 -0.03
N GLY A 444 -4.53 -18.45 -0.32
CA GLY A 444 -5.12 -17.76 -1.48
C GLY A 444 -5.06 -16.22 -1.44
N PHE A 445 -4.63 -15.66 -0.30
CA PHE A 445 -4.08 -14.31 -0.19
C PHE A 445 -2.79 -14.46 0.61
N MET A 446 -1.68 -13.95 0.10
CA MET A 446 -0.37 -14.13 0.71
C MET A 446 0.46 -12.86 0.58
N THR A 447 1.51 -12.74 1.37
CA THR A 447 2.52 -11.69 1.19
C THR A 447 3.14 -11.85 -0.21
N THR A 448 2.82 -10.96 -1.14
CA THR A 448 3.29 -11.04 -2.55
C THR A 448 4.54 -10.21 -2.80
N GLY A 449 4.81 -9.25 -1.93
CA GLY A 449 6.06 -8.50 -1.89
C GLY A 449 6.27 -7.89 -0.51
N SER A 450 7.53 -7.70 -0.15
CA SER A 450 7.95 -7.05 1.11
C SER A 450 9.02 -6.00 0.85
N MET A 451 9.00 -4.93 1.65
CA MET A 451 9.96 -3.83 1.62
C MET A 451 10.49 -3.54 3.02
N VAL A 452 11.78 -3.24 3.14
CA VAL A 452 12.38 -2.62 4.33
C VAL A 452 13.18 -1.40 3.89
N SER A 453 13.25 -0.34 4.69
CA SER A 453 14.08 0.82 4.37
C SER A 453 14.77 1.37 5.61
N VAL A 454 16.02 1.79 5.43
CA VAL A 454 16.87 2.39 6.44
C VAL A 454 17.19 3.81 6.01
N LEU A 455 16.72 4.78 6.79
CA LEU A 455 16.82 6.21 6.50
C LEU A 455 17.67 6.87 7.60
N PRO A 456 18.96 7.15 7.36
CA PRO A 456 19.81 7.80 8.35
C PRO A 456 19.41 9.26 8.57
N GLN A 457 19.41 9.73 9.82
CA GLN A 457 19.19 11.16 10.12
C GLN A 457 20.27 12.07 9.51
N GLN A 458 21.47 11.55 9.27
CA GLN A 458 22.57 12.28 8.62
C GLN A 458 22.34 12.34 7.10
N PRO A 459 22.14 13.53 6.49
CA PRO A 459 21.73 13.64 5.09
C PRO A 459 22.80 13.23 4.07
N ASN A 460 24.08 13.21 4.48
CA ASN A 460 25.20 12.73 3.66
C ASN A 460 25.29 11.20 3.56
N LEU A 461 24.58 10.45 4.42
CA LEU A 461 24.48 9.00 4.31
C LEU A 461 23.32 8.64 3.36
N PRO A 462 23.50 7.63 2.49
CA PRO A 462 22.42 7.18 1.60
C PRO A 462 21.25 6.58 2.39
N CYS A 463 20.05 6.73 1.85
CA CYS A 463 18.93 5.85 2.22
C CYS A 463 19.10 4.51 1.51
N ILE A 464 18.81 3.42 2.21
CA ILE A 464 18.96 2.05 1.69
C ILE A 464 17.59 1.38 1.74
N HIS A 465 17.13 0.93 0.57
CA HIS A 465 15.79 0.36 0.38
C HIS A 465 15.94 -1.09 -0.07
N TYR A 466 15.31 -2.01 0.65
CA TYR A 466 15.35 -3.43 0.35
C TYR A 466 13.97 -3.89 -0.14
N PHE A 467 13.93 -4.69 -1.19
CA PHE A 467 12.70 -5.27 -1.71
C PHE A 467 12.87 -6.77 -1.98
N THR A 468 11.81 -7.56 -1.83
CA THR A 468 11.82 -8.96 -2.27
C THR A 468 11.60 -9.09 -3.77
N GLY A 469 10.57 -8.43 -4.34
CA GLY A 469 10.15 -8.66 -5.73
C GLY A 469 9.67 -10.10 -5.99
N THR A 470 9.32 -10.81 -4.92
CA THR A 470 8.89 -12.21 -4.87
C THR A 470 7.98 -12.43 -3.66
N PRO A 471 6.96 -13.31 -3.77
CA PRO A 471 6.08 -13.68 -2.65
C PRO A 471 6.78 -14.46 -1.53
N ASP A 472 6.20 -14.39 -0.32
CA ASP A 472 6.69 -14.96 0.94
C ASP A 472 8.12 -14.48 1.29
N PRO A 473 8.27 -13.45 2.15
CA PRO A 473 9.59 -13.00 2.60
C PRO A 473 10.41 -14.09 3.29
N ALA A 474 9.81 -15.16 3.83
CA ALA A 474 10.57 -16.27 4.45
C ALA A 474 11.27 -17.17 3.41
N ARG A 475 10.93 -17.04 2.13
CA ARG A 475 11.54 -17.76 0.98
C ARG A 475 12.21 -16.83 -0.03
N SER A 476 12.33 -15.54 0.28
CA SER A 476 12.80 -14.49 -0.62
C SER A 476 14.01 -13.74 -0.05
N VAL A 477 14.92 -13.30 -0.91
CA VAL A 477 16.01 -12.37 -0.56
C VAL A 477 15.50 -10.93 -0.56
N PHE A 478 15.79 -10.18 0.50
CA PHE A 478 15.66 -8.72 0.51
C PHE A 478 16.83 -8.06 -0.24
N LYS A 479 16.65 -7.70 -1.52
CA LYS A 479 17.69 -7.07 -2.36
C LYS A 479 17.82 -5.57 -2.07
N PRO A 480 19.01 -5.03 -1.75
CA PRO A 480 19.18 -3.60 -1.53
C PRO A 480 19.21 -2.78 -2.84
N PHE A 481 18.74 -1.55 -2.71
CA PHE A 481 18.69 -0.49 -3.71
C PHE A 481 19.05 0.84 -3.03
N ILE A 482 19.86 1.65 -3.72
CA ILE A 482 20.25 3.00 -3.30
C ILE A 482 20.08 3.94 -4.49
N PHE A 483 19.49 5.11 -4.29
CA PHE A 483 19.41 6.14 -5.33
C PHE A 483 20.80 6.71 -5.64
N VAL A 484 21.27 6.49 -6.86
CA VAL A 484 22.53 6.99 -7.42
C VAL A 484 22.31 7.41 -8.89
N PRO A 485 23.22 8.21 -9.50
CA PRO A 485 23.13 8.52 -10.93
C PRO A 485 23.21 7.27 -11.82
N ASN A 486 22.60 7.35 -13.00
CA ASN A 486 22.70 6.35 -14.09
C ASN A 486 22.11 4.96 -13.79
N ILE A 487 21.20 4.83 -12.82
CA ILE A 487 20.45 3.58 -12.59
C ILE A 487 19.70 3.16 -13.86
N THR A 488 19.91 1.91 -14.27
CA THR A 488 19.22 1.28 -15.40
C THR A 488 17.89 0.66 -14.97
N GLN A 489 17.03 0.32 -15.93
CA GLN A 489 15.76 -0.35 -15.65
C GLN A 489 15.94 -1.73 -15.01
N LEU A 490 15.06 -2.06 -14.06
CA LEU A 490 15.11 -3.29 -13.26
C LEU A 490 14.42 -4.44 -14.00
N LEU A 491 14.97 -4.84 -15.14
CA LEU A 491 14.28 -5.67 -16.14
C LEU A 491 13.80 -7.03 -15.60
N LYS A 492 14.59 -7.70 -14.74
CA LYS A 492 14.25 -9.04 -14.22
C LYS A 492 13.13 -9.07 -13.19
N THR A 493 12.77 -7.90 -12.66
CA THR A 493 11.64 -7.64 -11.75
C THR A 493 10.53 -6.80 -12.40
N SER A 494 10.58 -6.63 -13.73
CA SER A 494 9.57 -5.95 -14.54
C SER A 494 8.75 -6.97 -15.33
N SER A 495 7.42 -6.86 -15.27
CA SER A 495 6.48 -7.74 -15.97
C SER A 495 6.30 -7.35 -17.43
N PRO A 496 5.76 -8.24 -18.29
CA PRO A 496 5.40 -7.90 -19.66
C PRO A 496 4.37 -6.77 -19.73
N THR A 497 4.55 -5.83 -20.66
CA THR A 497 3.61 -4.73 -20.88
C THR A 497 2.60 -5.07 -21.98
N PHE A 498 1.31 -4.88 -21.73
CA PHE A 498 0.25 -5.16 -22.71
C PHE A 498 -0.30 -3.90 -23.41
N GLY A 499 0.16 -2.70 -23.04
CA GLY A 499 -0.23 -1.45 -23.68
C GLY A 499 -1.76 -1.21 -23.68
N HIS A 500 -2.31 -0.79 -24.83
CA HIS A 500 -3.77 -0.66 -24.99
C HIS A 500 -4.53 -1.98 -24.91
N ASP A 501 -3.84 -3.12 -25.03
CA ASP A 501 -4.47 -4.44 -24.93
C ASP A 501 -4.64 -4.94 -23.49
N ASP A 502 -4.06 -4.25 -22.50
CA ASP A 502 -4.14 -4.62 -21.09
C ASP A 502 -5.59 -4.66 -20.57
N PRO A 503 -6.02 -5.73 -19.87
CA PRO A 503 -7.36 -5.80 -19.28
C PRO A 503 -7.70 -4.69 -18.30
N VAL A 504 -6.72 -4.01 -17.71
CA VAL A 504 -6.99 -2.82 -16.91
C VAL A 504 -7.49 -1.68 -17.80
N LYS A 505 -7.04 -1.53 -19.05
CA LYS A 505 -7.37 -0.41 -19.95
C LYS A 505 -8.62 -0.64 -20.80
N LYS A 506 -9.14 -1.86 -20.86
CA LYS A 506 -10.36 -2.22 -21.62
C LYS A 506 -11.60 -2.10 -20.74
N GLN A 507 -12.73 -1.67 -21.33
CA GLN A 507 -14.04 -1.67 -20.66
C GLN A 507 -14.99 -2.69 -21.31
N PRO A 508 -15.70 -3.53 -20.54
CA PRO A 508 -15.57 -3.73 -19.09
C PRO A 508 -14.18 -4.27 -18.70
N ARG A 509 -13.66 -3.86 -17.53
CA ARG A 509 -12.31 -4.26 -17.09
C ARG A 509 -12.19 -5.76 -16.79
N PHE A 510 -10.96 -6.27 -16.84
CA PHE A 510 -10.56 -7.62 -16.38
C PHE A 510 -11.24 -8.83 -17.04
N GLN A 511 -11.72 -8.71 -18.29
CA GLN A 511 -12.31 -9.83 -19.05
C GLN A 511 -11.34 -10.98 -19.35
N ASN A 512 -10.04 -10.75 -19.20
CA ASN A 512 -8.99 -11.75 -19.22
C ASN A 512 -7.92 -11.40 -18.18
N LYS A 513 -7.06 -12.36 -17.85
CA LYS A 513 -5.91 -12.19 -16.95
C LYS A 513 -4.66 -12.75 -17.64
N PRO A 514 -3.77 -11.89 -18.18
CA PRO A 514 -2.56 -12.34 -18.88
C PRO A 514 -1.51 -12.86 -17.90
N ASP A 515 -0.53 -13.61 -18.40
CA ASP A 515 0.63 -14.01 -17.58
C ASP A 515 1.55 -12.80 -17.34
N ARG A 516 1.44 -12.21 -16.14
CA ARG A 516 2.27 -11.08 -15.70
C ARG A 516 3.57 -11.50 -15.01
N ARG A 517 3.91 -12.79 -14.92
CA ARG A 517 5.09 -13.23 -14.16
C ARG A 517 6.39 -12.85 -14.88
N HIS A 518 7.20 -12.00 -14.24
CA HIS A 518 8.55 -11.62 -14.68
C HIS A 518 9.56 -12.77 -14.46
N GLU A 519 10.79 -12.61 -14.97
CA GLU A 519 11.83 -13.66 -14.94
C GLU A 519 12.07 -14.19 -13.52
N LEU A 520 12.32 -13.28 -12.56
CA LEU A 520 12.55 -13.65 -11.17
C LEU A 520 11.35 -14.39 -10.55
N TYR A 521 10.12 -13.91 -10.78
CA TYR A 521 8.93 -14.56 -10.24
C TYR A 521 8.79 -16.02 -10.71
N LYS A 522 8.99 -16.28 -12.01
CA LYS A 522 8.90 -17.63 -12.60
C LYS A 522 9.92 -18.60 -12.00
N LYS A 523 11.13 -18.12 -11.73
CA LYS A 523 12.20 -18.88 -11.09
C LYS A 523 11.91 -19.12 -9.61
N HIS A 524 11.46 -18.10 -8.89
CA HIS A 524 11.03 -18.21 -7.49
C HIS A 524 9.85 -19.17 -7.32
N GLU A 525 8.83 -19.11 -8.19
CA GLU A 525 7.68 -20.03 -8.17
C GLU A 525 8.13 -21.50 -8.29
N SER A 526 9.16 -21.76 -9.09
CA SER A 526 9.77 -23.11 -9.23
C SER A 526 10.60 -23.49 -8.00
N ALA A 527 11.44 -22.57 -7.51
CA ALA A 527 12.27 -22.75 -6.33
C ALA A 527 11.45 -22.98 -5.05
N ALA A 528 10.35 -22.24 -4.89
CA ALA A 528 9.41 -22.34 -3.79
C ALA A 528 8.82 -23.75 -3.63
N VAL A 529 8.55 -24.45 -4.75
CA VAL A 529 8.11 -25.86 -4.74
C VAL A 529 9.25 -26.77 -4.27
N VAL A 530 10.49 -26.55 -4.72
CA VAL A 530 11.67 -27.31 -4.26
C VAL A 530 11.91 -27.11 -2.76
N MET A 531 11.82 -25.88 -2.27
CA MET A 531 11.96 -25.52 -0.84
C MET A 531 10.96 -26.26 0.06
N GLU A 532 9.73 -26.47 -0.42
CA GLU A 532 8.66 -27.11 0.33
C GLU A 532 8.67 -28.65 0.21
N THR A 533 9.03 -29.19 -0.96
CA THR A 533 8.84 -30.62 -1.27
C THR A 533 10.10 -31.48 -1.21
N ILE A 534 11.30 -30.90 -1.34
CA ILE A 534 12.56 -31.65 -1.40
C ILE A 534 13.45 -31.28 -0.22
N GLU A 535 13.26 -31.95 0.92
CA GLU A 535 13.82 -31.56 2.22
C GLU A 535 15.33 -31.18 2.18
N GLY A 536 16.17 -31.97 1.52
CA GLY A 536 17.62 -31.71 1.43
C GLY A 536 17.97 -30.50 0.56
N GLN A 537 17.49 -30.48 -0.69
CA GLN A 537 17.77 -29.39 -1.64
C GLN A 537 17.11 -28.09 -1.20
N GLY A 538 15.89 -28.16 -0.68
CA GLY A 538 15.14 -27.02 -0.16
C GLY A 538 15.81 -26.38 1.05
N LYS A 539 16.34 -27.16 2.00
CA LYS A 539 17.09 -26.63 3.14
C LYS A 539 18.39 -25.94 2.72
N GLU A 540 19.13 -26.49 1.76
CA GLU A 540 20.35 -25.84 1.27
C GLU A 540 20.03 -24.56 0.48
N MET A 541 19.02 -24.58 -0.39
CA MET A 541 18.58 -23.39 -1.12
C MET A 541 18.09 -22.27 -0.18
N LEU A 542 17.34 -22.61 0.88
CA LEU A 542 16.94 -21.66 1.93
C LEU A 542 18.14 -21.07 2.69
N LYS A 543 19.19 -21.87 2.89
CA LYS A 543 20.44 -21.42 3.52
C LYS A 543 21.24 -20.50 2.58
N GLU A 544 21.35 -20.84 1.30
CA GLU A 544 22.05 -20.02 0.29
C GLU A 544 21.40 -18.63 0.15
N ILE A 545 20.07 -18.53 0.08
CA ILE A 545 19.40 -17.21 0.02
C ILE A 545 19.58 -16.39 1.31
N GLN A 546 19.66 -17.04 2.48
CA GLN A 546 19.93 -16.38 3.76
C GLN A 546 21.38 -15.90 3.88
N GLU A 547 22.35 -16.67 3.35
CA GLU A 547 23.75 -16.29 3.28
C GLU A 547 23.95 -15.10 2.31
N LEU A 548 23.30 -15.13 1.14
CA LEU A 548 23.26 -14.01 0.19
C LEU A 548 22.68 -12.74 0.83
N GLU A 549 21.50 -12.83 1.45
CA GLU A 549 20.88 -11.68 2.12
C GLU A 549 21.80 -11.09 3.21
N LYS A 550 22.37 -11.94 4.07
CA LYS A 550 23.27 -11.52 5.13
C LYS A 550 24.53 -10.84 4.59
N GLN A 551 25.08 -11.31 3.47
CA GLN A 551 26.18 -10.65 2.79
C GLN A 551 25.77 -9.22 2.36
N LYS A 552 24.63 -9.07 1.69
CA LYS A 552 24.15 -7.76 1.22
C LYS A 552 23.83 -6.81 2.37
N ILE A 553 23.23 -7.28 3.48
CA ILE A 553 22.99 -6.44 4.66
C ILE A 553 24.32 -5.98 5.28
N SER A 554 25.31 -6.87 5.41
CA SER A 554 26.65 -6.52 5.93
C SER A 554 27.34 -5.47 5.04
N GLU A 555 27.24 -5.61 3.72
CA GLU A 555 27.71 -4.64 2.74
C GLU A 555 27.06 -3.26 2.94
N MET A 556 25.73 -3.23 3.09
CA MET A 556 24.98 -1.99 3.30
C MET A 556 25.28 -1.32 4.66
N GLU A 557 25.47 -2.10 5.73
CA GLU A 557 25.92 -1.57 7.02
C GLU A 557 27.32 -0.97 6.94
N SER A 558 28.22 -1.57 6.14
CA SER A 558 29.55 -0.99 5.85
C SER A 558 29.44 0.38 5.16
N ILE A 559 28.53 0.53 4.19
CA ILE A 559 28.25 1.82 3.54
C ILE A 559 27.74 2.86 4.56
N LEU A 560 26.80 2.46 5.44
CA LEU A 560 26.25 3.35 6.47
C LEU A 560 27.26 3.74 7.56
N GLN A 561 28.30 2.94 7.79
CA GLN A 561 29.36 3.22 8.77
C GLN A 561 30.48 4.08 8.17
N ASN A 562 30.88 3.80 6.92
CA ASN A 562 32.03 4.45 6.29
C ASN A 562 31.69 5.72 5.50
N ALA A 563 30.41 5.99 5.23
CA ALA A 563 29.91 7.14 4.46
C ALA A 563 30.49 7.27 3.03
N TYR A 564 31.11 6.20 2.51
CA TYR A 564 31.75 6.14 1.20
C TYR A 564 31.37 4.83 0.51
N PHE A 565 31.04 4.89 -0.77
CA PHE A 565 30.73 3.75 -1.61
C PHE A 565 31.08 4.07 -3.07
N ASP A 566 31.43 3.05 -3.85
CA ASP A 566 31.63 3.20 -5.30
C ASP A 566 30.27 3.23 -6.01
N ILE A 567 30.00 4.32 -6.73
CA ILE A 567 28.77 4.48 -7.52
C ILE A 567 28.68 3.41 -8.61
N ASN A 568 29.79 2.99 -9.22
CA ASN A 568 29.80 2.00 -10.30
C ASN A 568 29.40 0.59 -9.81
N HIS A 569 29.67 0.32 -8.53
CA HIS A 569 29.25 -0.88 -7.84
C HIS A 569 27.76 -0.76 -7.43
N VAL A 570 27.41 0.32 -6.72
CA VAL A 570 26.06 0.51 -6.15
C VAL A 570 24.97 0.70 -7.21
N VAL A 571 25.27 1.29 -8.37
CA VAL A 571 24.28 1.50 -9.46
C VAL A 571 23.67 0.19 -9.99
N ASN A 572 24.39 -0.93 -9.87
CA ASN A 572 23.95 -2.25 -10.31
C ASN A 572 23.54 -3.17 -9.15
N LEU A 573 23.61 -2.70 -7.90
CA LEU A 573 23.49 -3.51 -6.68
C LEU A 573 22.23 -4.39 -6.65
N PHE A 574 21.06 -3.80 -6.93
CA PHE A 574 19.79 -4.51 -6.94
C PHE A 574 19.79 -5.60 -8.03
N SER A 575 20.15 -5.23 -9.26
CA SER A 575 20.19 -6.14 -10.41
C SER A 575 21.19 -7.28 -10.22
N GLN A 576 22.37 -7.01 -9.67
CA GLN A 576 23.36 -8.04 -9.33
C GLN A 576 22.84 -9.00 -8.26
N CYS A 577 22.16 -8.49 -7.23
CA CYS A 577 21.56 -9.33 -6.21
C CYS A 577 20.43 -10.23 -6.78
N VAL A 578 19.66 -9.74 -7.75
CA VAL A 578 18.68 -10.56 -8.49
C VAL A 578 19.38 -11.62 -9.36
N GLU A 579 20.49 -11.30 -10.02
CA GLU A 579 21.28 -12.29 -10.79
C GLU A 579 21.95 -13.35 -9.91
N GLU A 580 22.30 -13.01 -8.67
CA GLU A 580 22.84 -13.95 -7.68
C GLU A 580 21.75 -14.90 -7.15
N GLU A 581 20.58 -14.38 -6.79
CA GLU A 581 19.43 -15.20 -6.38
C GLU A 581 18.91 -16.10 -7.51
N LEU A 582 18.88 -15.61 -8.75
CA LEU A 582 18.51 -16.42 -9.92
C LEU A 582 19.43 -17.62 -10.18
N LYS A 583 20.71 -17.54 -9.76
CA LYS A 583 21.64 -18.68 -9.82
C LYS A 583 21.34 -19.71 -8.74
N ILE A 584 20.92 -19.28 -7.54
CA ILE A 584 20.48 -20.16 -6.44
C ILE A 584 19.19 -20.91 -6.84
N TYR A 585 18.31 -20.28 -7.62
CA TYR A 585 17.07 -20.88 -8.14
C TYR A 585 17.24 -21.75 -9.41
N SER A 586 18.46 -22.01 -9.89
CA SER A 586 18.72 -22.66 -11.19
C SER A 586 19.44 -23.99 -11.09
#